data_AF-A0A1V5QK84-F1
#
_entry.id   AF-A0A1V5QK84-F1
#
_cell.length_a   1.000
_cell.length_b   1.000
_cell.length_c   1.000
_cell.angle_alpha   90.00
_cell.angle_beta   90.00
_cell.angle_gamma   90.00
#
_symmetry.space_group_name_H-M   'P 1'
#
loop_
_entity.id
_entity.type
_entity.pdbx_description
1 polymer ?
#
loop_
_entity_poly.entity_id
_entity_poly.type
_entity_poly.pdbx_seq_one_letter_code
_entity_poly.pdbx_strand_id
1 'polypeptide(L)'
;MPKSLLAPKIKSILDEAIAAELFAGHLYRHIANQLQRLGYFGAQKFFAGESDDELKHYQLHADYQNDRGDVATIPDLPAVREPIKSLRDAIELGYATEKGLGDKYASAYTQCASDPMTQQFLLQFLEIQRKSIGEYGDCLSRLDRTGDDECGILIIDKELGGD
;
A
#
# COMPACT_ATOMS: atom_id res chain seq x y z
N MET A 1 -9.63 19.38 -26.67
CA MET A 1 -9.09 18.50 -25.60
C MET A 1 -8.92 17.12 -26.19
N PRO A 2 -7.84 16.38 -25.88
CA PRO A 2 -7.73 14.99 -26.30
C PRO A 2 -8.93 14.20 -25.79
N LYS A 3 -9.41 13.25 -26.58
CA LYS A 3 -10.47 12.32 -26.16
C LYS A 3 -9.81 11.23 -25.31
N SER A 4 -10.45 10.85 -24.21
CA SER A 4 -10.00 9.71 -23.40
C SER A 4 -9.85 8.45 -24.25
N LEU A 5 -8.70 7.79 -24.08
CA LEU A 5 -8.35 6.52 -24.70
C LEU A 5 -8.74 5.32 -23.82
N LEU A 6 -9.33 5.56 -22.64
CA LEU A 6 -9.76 4.53 -21.71
C LEU A 6 -11.24 4.19 -21.95
N ALA A 7 -11.56 2.90 -22.01
CA ALA A 7 -12.96 2.50 -21.95
C ALA A 7 -13.53 2.83 -20.55
N PRO A 8 -14.82 3.21 -20.43
CA PRO A 8 -15.41 3.60 -19.14
C PRO A 8 -15.19 2.58 -18.01
N LYS A 9 -15.24 1.29 -18.33
CA LYS A 9 -14.97 0.21 -17.37
C LYS A 9 -13.51 0.25 -16.86
N ILE A 10 -12.55 0.46 -17.75
CA ILE A 10 -11.12 0.50 -17.39
C ILE A 10 -10.85 1.75 -16.55
N LYS A 11 -11.43 2.90 -16.94
CA LYS A 11 -11.34 4.13 -16.15
C LYS A 11 -11.81 3.92 -14.71
N SER A 12 -12.98 3.28 -14.52
CA SER A 12 -13.51 2.95 -13.20
C SER A 12 -12.55 2.10 -12.37
N ILE A 13 -11.93 1.08 -12.97
CA ILE A 13 -10.97 0.19 -12.30
C ILE A 13 -9.73 0.97 -11.85
N LEU A 14 -9.22 1.88 -12.68
CA LEU A 14 -8.06 2.70 -12.33
C LEU A 14 -8.39 3.75 -11.26
N ASP A 15 -9.61 4.29 -11.26
CA ASP A 15 -10.08 5.19 -10.19
C ASP A 15 -10.25 4.45 -8.85
N GLU A 16 -10.72 3.21 -8.88
CA GLU A 16 -10.76 2.34 -7.69
C GLU A 16 -9.36 2.05 -7.14
N ALA A 17 -8.36 1.88 -8.02
CA ALA A 17 -6.97 1.73 -7.62
C ALA A 17 -6.43 3.01 -6.95
N ILE A 18 -6.69 4.19 -7.53
CA ILE A 18 -6.35 5.49 -6.92
C ILE A 18 -6.92 5.60 -5.50
N ALA A 19 -8.20 5.26 -5.32
CA ALA A 19 -8.84 5.30 -4.01
C ALA A 19 -8.15 4.37 -3.01
N ALA A 20 -7.71 3.19 -3.46
CA ALA A 20 -7.04 2.20 -2.63
C ALA A 20 -5.66 2.68 -2.18
N GLU A 21 -4.82 3.20 -3.08
CA GLU A 21 -3.47 3.68 -2.72
C GLU A 21 -3.54 4.88 -1.79
N LEU A 22 -4.41 5.85 -2.07
CA LEU A 22 -4.56 7.01 -1.19
C LEU A 22 -5.07 6.62 0.20
N PHE A 23 -5.99 5.65 0.29
CA PHE A 23 -6.44 5.12 1.58
C PHE A 23 -5.32 4.39 2.31
N ALA A 24 -4.53 3.55 1.63
CA ALA A 24 -3.37 2.87 2.21
C ALA A 24 -2.33 3.88 2.74
N GLY A 25 -2.05 4.94 1.98
CA GLY A 25 -1.17 6.02 2.42
C GLY A 25 -1.66 6.72 3.69
N HIS A 26 -2.97 6.99 3.80
CA HIS A 26 -3.57 7.53 5.02
C HIS A 26 -3.52 6.54 6.19
N LEU A 27 -3.76 5.25 5.92
CA LEU A 27 -3.69 4.19 6.90
C LEU A 27 -2.28 4.10 7.49
N TYR A 28 -1.25 4.02 6.65
CA TYR A 28 0.14 3.93 7.08
C TYR A 28 0.60 5.17 7.84
N ARG A 29 0.14 6.37 7.45
CA ARG A 29 0.36 7.58 8.26
C ARG A 29 -0.25 7.45 9.66
N HIS A 30 -1.46 6.91 9.75
CA HIS A 30 -2.13 6.72 11.04
C HIS A 30 -1.44 5.66 11.91
N ILE A 31 -0.96 4.56 11.30
CA ILE A 31 -0.16 3.53 11.98
C ILE A 31 1.13 4.15 12.52
N ALA A 32 1.87 4.89 11.70
CA ALA A 32 3.12 5.56 12.11
C ALA A 32 2.92 6.48 13.34
N ASN A 33 1.85 7.29 13.33
CA ASN A 33 1.50 8.15 14.46
C ASN A 33 1.28 7.36 15.77
N GLN A 34 0.66 6.18 15.68
CA GLN A 34 0.41 5.33 16.83
C GLN A 34 1.67 4.60 17.31
N LEU A 35 2.53 4.15 16.40
CA LEU A 35 3.78 3.45 16.73
C LEU A 35 4.76 4.34 17.52
N GLN A 36 4.85 5.64 17.18
CA GLN A 36 5.63 6.59 17.98
C GLN A 36 5.15 6.64 19.44
N ARG A 37 3.83 6.69 19.63
CA ARG A 37 3.20 6.72 20.97
C ARG A 37 3.48 5.44 21.76
N LEU A 38 3.67 4.31 21.08
CA LEU A 38 3.99 3.02 21.67
C LEU A 38 5.50 2.81 21.90
N GLY A 39 6.36 3.72 21.41
CA GLY A 39 7.82 3.64 21.57
C GLY A 39 8.55 2.86 20.48
N TYR A 40 7.88 2.52 19.37
CA TYR A 40 8.46 1.80 18.23
C TYR A 40 8.92 2.79 17.15
N PHE A 41 10.15 3.31 17.30
CA PHE A 41 10.64 4.41 16.47
C PHE A 41 11.08 3.95 15.08
N GLY A 42 11.68 2.76 14.97
CA GLY A 42 12.09 2.26 13.66
C GLY A 42 10.88 1.84 12.82
N ALA A 43 9.90 1.18 13.42
CA ALA A 43 8.63 0.88 12.76
C ALA A 43 7.83 2.14 12.43
N GLN A 44 7.86 3.18 13.27
CA GLN A 44 7.27 4.48 12.92
C GLN A 44 7.90 5.06 11.65
N LYS A 45 9.23 5.03 11.54
CA LYS A 45 9.94 5.51 10.35
C LYS A 45 9.58 4.67 9.12
N PHE A 46 9.54 3.35 9.26
CA PHE A 46 9.13 2.42 8.21
C PHE A 46 7.73 2.77 7.67
N PHE A 47 6.69 2.79 8.51
CA PHE A 47 5.33 3.09 8.06
C PHE A 47 5.14 4.54 7.57
N ALA A 48 5.95 5.49 8.03
CA ALA A 48 5.97 6.83 7.44
C ALA A 48 6.53 6.80 6.01
N GLY A 49 7.53 5.96 5.73
CA GLY A 49 8.04 5.69 4.40
C GLY A 49 7.00 5.01 3.50
N GLU A 50 6.33 3.96 3.99
CA GLU A 50 5.25 3.29 3.27
C GLU A 50 4.12 4.28 2.90
N SER A 51 3.76 5.19 3.82
CA SER A 51 2.80 6.26 3.55
C SER A 51 3.24 7.18 2.39
N ASP A 52 4.53 7.48 2.29
CA ASP A 52 5.09 8.30 1.20
C ASP A 52 5.17 7.51 -0.11
N ASP A 53 5.42 6.20 -0.06
CA ASP A 53 5.46 5.33 -1.23
C ASP A 53 4.07 5.12 -1.85
N GLU A 54 3.02 5.01 -1.03
CA GLU A 54 1.64 4.94 -1.56
C GLU A 54 1.20 6.20 -2.29
N LEU A 55 1.71 7.38 -1.90
CA LEU A 55 1.49 8.61 -2.68
C LEU A 55 2.18 8.55 -4.04
N LYS A 56 3.34 7.88 -4.15
CA LYS A 56 4.01 7.64 -5.44
C LYS A 56 3.21 6.64 -6.28
N HIS A 57 2.66 5.60 -5.68
CA HIS A 57 1.79 4.63 -6.36
C HIS A 57 0.54 5.30 -6.94
N TYR A 58 -0.11 6.15 -6.15
CA TYR A 58 -1.17 7.04 -6.62
C TYR A 58 -0.72 7.88 -7.82
N GLN A 59 0.44 8.54 -7.73
CA GLN A 59 0.92 9.42 -8.79
C GLN A 59 1.18 8.64 -10.10
N LEU A 60 1.65 7.40 -10.04
CA LEU A 60 1.79 6.53 -11.21
C LEU A 60 0.46 6.30 -11.93
N HIS A 61 -0.64 6.09 -11.19
CA HIS A 61 -1.99 6.02 -11.77
C HIS A 61 -2.43 7.34 -12.36
N ALA A 62 -2.17 8.44 -11.65
CA ALA A 62 -2.55 9.77 -12.10
C ALA A 62 -1.91 10.11 -13.44
N ASP A 63 -0.59 9.94 -13.53
CA ASP A 63 0.18 10.18 -14.74
C ASP A 63 -0.28 9.28 -15.88
N TYR A 64 -0.48 7.99 -15.62
CA TYR A 64 -0.96 7.05 -16.63
C TYR A 64 -2.34 7.41 -17.20
N GLN A 65 -3.31 7.77 -16.35
CA GLN A 65 -4.63 8.17 -16.82
C GLN A 65 -4.58 9.48 -17.63
N ASN A 66 -3.77 10.43 -17.19
CA ASN A 66 -3.57 11.71 -17.85
C ASN A 66 -2.90 11.54 -19.23
N ASP A 67 -1.89 10.67 -19.32
CA ASP A 67 -1.22 10.30 -20.58
C ASP A 67 -2.17 9.59 -21.56
N ARG A 68 -3.18 8.90 -21.02
CA ARG A 68 -4.26 8.27 -21.80
C ARG A 68 -5.39 9.25 -22.16
N GLY A 69 -5.19 10.55 -21.96
CA GLY A 69 -6.12 11.60 -22.34
C GLY A 69 -7.37 11.67 -21.46
N ASP A 70 -7.31 11.12 -20.26
CA ASP A 70 -8.35 11.21 -19.22
C ASP A 70 -7.88 12.07 -18.04
N VAL A 71 -8.70 12.20 -17.00
CA VAL A 71 -8.32 12.84 -15.74
C VAL A 71 -8.45 11.83 -14.61
N ALA A 72 -7.36 11.62 -13.89
CA ALA A 72 -7.38 10.88 -12.64
C ALA A 72 -8.18 11.64 -11.57
N THR A 73 -9.30 11.06 -11.15
CA THR A 73 -10.18 11.67 -10.16
C THR A 73 -9.66 11.38 -8.77
N ILE A 74 -9.51 12.41 -7.94
CA ILE A 74 -9.27 12.22 -6.50
C ILE A 74 -10.62 11.98 -5.82
N PRO A 75 -10.82 10.81 -5.19
CA PRO A 75 -12.09 10.46 -4.56
C PRO A 75 -12.20 11.01 -3.14
N ASP A 76 -13.40 11.00 -2.59
CA ASP A 76 -13.60 11.08 -1.14
C ASP A 76 -13.03 9.81 -0.49
N LEU A 77 -12.32 9.97 0.64
CA LEU A 77 -11.74 8.86 1.38
C LEU A 77 -12.39 8.73 2.76
N PRO A 78 -12.71 7.50 3.20
CA PRO A 78 -13.22 7.30 4.55
C PRO A 78 -12.14 7.65 5.58
N ALA A 79 -12.58 8.08 6.77
CA ALA A 79 -11.67 8.35 7.87
C ALA A 79 -11.01 7.07 8.37
N VAL A 80 -9.69 7.09 8.53
CA VAL A 80 -8.89 6.02 9.13
C VAL A 80 -9.04 6.07 10.65
N ARG A 81 -9.33 4.92 11.28
CA ARG A 81 -9.64 4.81 12.72
C ARG A 81 -9.09 3.54 13.38
N GLU A 82 -8.30 2.76 12.65
CA GLU A 82 -7.80 1.46 13.05
C GLU A 82 -6.84 1.60 14.25
N PRO A 83 -7.14 0.99 15.42
CA PRO A 83 -6.29 1.10 16.59
C PRO A 83 -5.10 0.15 16.49
N ILE A 84 -3.92 0.62 16.87
CA ILE A 84 -2.69 -0.17 16.98
C ILE A 84 -2.28 -0.26 18.45
N LYS A 85 -2.11 -1.49 18.97
CA LYS A 85 -1.71 -1.74 20.37
C LYS A 85 -0.31 -2.31 20.50
N SER A 86 0.22 -2.91 19.45
CA SER A 86 1.54 -3.56 19.43
C SER A 86 2.22 -3.40 18.07
N LEU A 87 3.52 -3.71 18.00
CA LEU A 87 4.21 -3.79 16.71
C LEU A 87 3.60 -4.88 15.82
N ARG A 88 3.22 -6.02 16.40
CA ARG A 88 2.54 -7.10 15.69
C ARG A 88 1.23 -6.64 15.05
N ASP A 89 0.39 -5.91 15.78
CA ASP A 89 -0.87 -5.38 15.25
C ASP A 89 -0.64 -4.54 13.98
N ALA A 90 0.41 -3.69 14.00
CA ALA A 90 0.75 -2.84 12.87
C ALA A 90 1.20 -3.67 11.65
N ILE A 91 2.11 -4.63 11.86
CA ILE A 91 2.62 -5.49 10.78
C ILE A 91 1.52 -6.40 10.23
N GLU A 92 0.63 -6.95 11.06
CA GLU A 92 -0.50 -7.77 10.62
C GLU A 92 -1.51 -6.95 9.80
N LEU A 93 -1.79 -5.71 10.22
CA LEU A 93 -2.64 -4.81 9.46
C LEU A 93 -2.01 -4.41 8.12
N GLY A 94 -0.71 -4.11 8.10
CA GLY A 94 0.04 -3.87 6.87
C GLY A 94 0.00 -5.06 5.92
N TYR A 95 0.31 -6.26 6.42
CA TYR A 95 0.23 -7.50 5.64
C TYR A 95 -1.16 -7.72 5.02
N ALA A 96 -2.23 -7.52 5.79
CA ALA A 96 -3.60 -7.67 5.31
C ALA A 96 -3.94 -6.62 4.23
N THR A 97 -3.51 -5.37 4.42
CA THR A 97 -3.68 -4.28 3.45
C THR A 97 -2.96 -4.60 2.14
N GLU A 98 -1.66 -4.94 2.20
CA GLU A 98 -0.83 -5.27 1.03
C GLU A 98 -1.37 -6.47 0.26
N LYS A 99 -1.82 -7.50 0.98
CA LYS A 99 -2.48 -8.66 0.36
C LYS A 99 -3.78 -8.25 -0.34
N GLY A 100 -4.59 -7.41 0.30
CA GLY A 100 -5.83 -6.90 -0.28
C GLY A 100 -5.59 -6.07 -1.54
N LEU A 101 -4.57 -5.23 -1.56
CA LEU A 101 -4.10 -4.50 -2.74
C LEU A 101 -3.61 -5.47 -3.83
N GLY A 102 -2.83 -6.49 -3.47
CA GLY A 102 -2.39 -7.54 -4.39
C GLY A 102 -3.55 -8.26 -5.09
N ASP A 103 -4.56 -8.66 -4.32
CA ASP A 103 -5.77 -9.31 -4.85
C ASP A 103 -6.55 -8.35 -5.78
N LYS A 104 -6.65 -7.06 -5.43
CA LYS A 104 -7.27 -6.03 -6.29
C LYS A 104 -6.51 -5.84 -7.61
N TYR A 105 -5.18 -5.75 -7.56
CA TYR A 105 -4.36 -5.59 -8.77
C TYR A 105 -4.40 -6.82 -9.67
N ALA A 106 -4.41 -8.03 -9.12
CA ALA A 106 -4.57 -9.27 -9.89
C ALA A 106 -5.93 -9.31 -10.61
N SER A 107 -7.00 -8.88 -9.92
CA SER A 107 -8.32 -8.72 -10.50
C SER A 107 -8.35 -7.66 -11.59
N ALA A 108 -7.78 -6.47 -11.34
CA ALA A 108 -7.70 -5.38 -12.31
C ALA A 108 -6.95 -5.82 -13.58
N TYR A 109 -5.82 -6.51 -13.44
CA TYR A 109 -5.03 -7.03 -14.56
C TYR A 109 -5.86 -7.96 -15.45
N THR A 110 -6.65 -8.85 -14.85
CA THR A 110 -7.53 -9.78 -15.57
C THR A 110 -8.68 -9.05 -16.26
N GLN A 111 -9.30 -8.08 -15.56
CA GLN A 111 -10.44 -7.33 -16.09
C GLN A 111 -10.07 -6.35 -17.22
N CYS A 112 -8.80 -5.93 -17.28
CA CYS A 112 -8.26 -5.04 -18.30
C CYS A 112 -7.66 -5.79 -19.50
N ALA A 113 -7.91 -7.09 -19.66
CA ALA A 113 -7.32 -7.92 -20.73
C ALA A 113 -7.56 -7.44 -22.17
N SER A 114 -8.57 -6.61 -22.40
CA SER A 114 -8.84 -5.99 -23.71
C SER A 114 -8.02 -4.72 -23.99
N ASP A 115 -7.24 -4.22 -23.03
CA ASP A 115 -6.38 -3.04 -23.16
C ASP A 115 -4.93 -3.38 -22.80
N PRO A 116 -4.09 -3.74 -23.80
CA PRO A 116 -2.72 -4.15 -23.59
C PRO A 116 -1.84 -3.09 -22.90
N MET A 117 -2.08 -1.81 -23.15
CA MET A 117 -1.33 -0.72 -22.50
C MET A 117 -1.66 -0.67 -21.01
N THR A 118 -2.94 -0.86 -20.65
CA THR A 118 -3.34 -0.93 -19.24
C THR A 118 -2.82 -2.18 -18.57
N GLN A 119 -2.84 -3.34 -19.24
CA GLN A 119 -2.21 -4.54 -18.68
C GLN A 119 -0.71 -4.35 -18.45
N GLN A 120 0.01 -3.80 -19.41
CA GLN A 120 1.44 -3.52 -19.26
C GLN A 120 1.70 -2.60 -18.06
N PHE A 121 0.90 -1.53 -17.93
CA PHE A 121 0.99 -0.61 -16.81
C PHE A 121 0.75 -1.30 -15.46
N LEU A 122 -0.25 -2.18 -15.36
CA LEU A 122 -0.60 -2.87 -14.12
C LEU A 122 0.43 -3.91 -13.66
N LEU A 123 1.32 -4.40 -14.54
CA LEU A 123 2.36 -5.38 -14.17
C LEU A 123 3.28 -4.88 -13.06
N GLN A 124 3.59 -3.58 -13.04
CA GLN A 124 4.47 -3.01 -12.01
C GLN A 124 3.85 -3.15 -10.61
N PHE A 125 2.55 -2.95 -10.47
CA PHE A 125 1.85 -3.08 -9.20
C PHE A 125 1.78 -4.53 -8.73
N LEU A 126 1.63 -5.48 -9.65
CA LEU A 126 1.74 -6.90 -9.30
C LEU A 126 3.13 -7.24 -8.72
N GLU A 127 4.19 -6.64 -9.26
CA GLU A 127 5.54 -6.80 -8.73
C GLU A 127 5.71 -6.14 -7.37
N ILE A 128 5.22 -4.90 -7.21
CA ILE A 128 5.23 -4.15 -5.95
C ILE A 128 4.52 -4.96 -4.87
N GLN A 129 3.25 -5.33 -5.08
CA GLN A 129 2.48 -6.08 -4.08
C GLN A 129 3.13 -7.41 -3.72
N ARG A 130 3.71 -8.15 -4.70
CA ARG A 130 4.44 -9.39 -4.39
C ARG A 130 5.62 -9.15 -3.45
N LYS A 131 6.36 -8.04 -3.63
CA LYS A 131 7.48 -7.67 -2.77
C LYS A 131 7.00 -7.23 -1.39
N SER A 132 6.02 -6.34 -1.31
CA SER A 132 5.47 -5.84 -0.04
C SER A 132 4.86 -6.96 0.80
N ILE A 133 4.04 -7.84 0.20
CA ILE A 133 3.47 -9.01 0.89
C ILE A 133 4.58 -9.89 1.47
N GLY A 134 5.68 -10.07 0.74
CA GLY A 134 6.85 -10.82 1.21
C GLY A 134 7.53 -10.15 2.40
N GLU A 135 7.79 -8.85 2.32
CA GLU A 135 8.44 -8.07 3.38
C GLU A 135 7.65 -8.08 4.69
N TYR A 136 6.34 -7.83 4.62
CA TYR A 136 5.47 -7.91 5.78
C TYR A 136 5.38 -9.35 6.32
N GLY A 137 5.33 -10.37 5.45
CA GLY A 137 5.32 -11.78 5.85
C GLY A 137 6.61 -12.22 6.56
N ASP A 138 7.76 -11.71 6.10
CA ASP A 138 9.05 -11.94 6.74
C ASP A 138 9.09 -11.28 8.12
N CYS A 139 8.56 -10.06 8.26
CA CYS A 139 8.44 -9.37 9.55
C CYS A 139 7.57 -10.16 10.54
N LEU A 140 6.40 -10.68 10.11
CA LEU A 140 5.56 -11.53 10.95
C LEU A 140 6.30 -12.79 11.39
N SER A 141 6.99 -13.45 10.45
CA SER A 141 7.79 -14.65 10.74
C SER A 141 8.88 -14.37 11.77
N ARG A 142 9.49 -13.18 11.75
CA ARG A 142 10.48 -12.76 12.74
C ARG A 142 9.85 -12.50 14.10
N LEU A 143 8.71 -11.82 14.15
CA LEU A 143 7.96 -11.59 15.39
C LEU A 143 7.46 -12.91 16.00
N ASP A 144 7.17 -13.93 15.19
CA ASP A 144 6.81 -15.26 15.70
C ASP A 144 8.00 -15.91 16.43
N ARG A 145 9.23 -15.64 15.99
CA ARG A 145 10.44 -16.16 16.63
C ARG A 145 10.77 -15.48 17.95
N THR A 146 10.34 -14.24 18.17
CA THR A 146 10.55 -13.53 19.44
C THR A 146 9.53 -13.92 20.50
N GLY A 147 8.33 -14.34 20.09
CA GLY A 147 7.22 -14.49 21.02
C GLY A 147 6.97 -13.17 21.76
N ASP A 148 6.90 -13.22 23.09
CA ASP A 148 6.68 -12.07 23.96
C ASP A 148 7.98 -11.42 24.48
N ASP A 149 9.16 -11.78 23.96
CA ASP A 149 10.43 -11.16 24.35
C ASP A 149 10.54 -9.72 23.83
N GLU A 150 10.31 -8.75 24.72
CA GLU A 150 10.38 -7.32 24.42
C GLU A 150 11.75 -6.90 23.87
N CYS A 151 12.85 -7.53 24.30
CA CYS A 151 14.18 -7.23 23.78
C CYS A 151 14.29 -7.62 22.30
N GLY A 152 13.83 -8.82 21.95
CA GLY A 152 13.77 -9.28 20.57
C GLY A 152 12.88 -8.41 19.68
N ILE A 153 11.73 -7.97 20.20
CA ILE A 153 10.81 -7.07 19.49
C ILE A 153 11.45 -5.70 19.23
N LEU A 154 12.16 -5.12 20.21
CA LEU A 154 12.86 -3.85 20.04
C LEU A 154 14.05 -3.94 19.07
N ILE A 155 14.68 -5.11 18.93
CA ILE A 155 15.69 -5.34 17.89
C ILE A 155 15.03 -5.29 16.50
N ILE A 156 13.88 -5.95 16.32
CA ILE A 156 13.12 -5.90 15.05
C ILE A 156 12.68 -4.47 14.75
N ASP A 157 12.15 -3.75 15.74
CA ASP A 157 11.78 -2.33 15.59
C ASP A 157 12.96 -1.51 15.07
N LYS A 158 14.13 -1.64 15.70
CA LYS A 158 15.32 -0.90 15.30
C LYS A 158 15.72 -1.19 13.84
N GLU A 159 15.72 -2.45 13.44
CA GLU A 159 16.08 -2.85 12.07
C GLU A 159 15.11 -2.30 11.02
N LEU A 160 13.81 -2.22 11.32
CA LEU A 160 12.81 -1.56 10.45
C LEU A 160 13.15 -0.08 10.21
N GLY A 161 13.83 0.56 11.16
CA GLY A 161 14.34 1.93 11.03
C GLY A 161 15.54 2.08 10.10
N GLY A 162 16.16 0.97 9.66
CA GLY A 162 17.37 0.95 8.84
C GLY A 162 18.68 1.08 9.63
N ASP A 163 18.68 0.75 10.93
CA ASP A 163 19.84 0.81 11.84
C ASP A 163 20.31 -0.58 12.33
#